data_AF-C3XF19-F1
#
_entry.id   AF-C3XF19-F1
#
_cell.length_a   1.000
_cell.length_b   1.000
_cell.length_c   1.000
_cell.angle_alpha   90.00
_cell.angle_beta   90.00
_cell.angle_gamma   90.00
#
_symmetry.space_group_name_H-M   'P 1'
#
loop_
_entity.id
_entity.type
_entity.pdbx_description
1 polymer ?
#
loop_
_entity_poly.entity_id
_entity_poly.type
_entity_poly.pdbx_seq_one_letter_code
_entity_poly.pdbx_strand_id
1 'polypeptide(L)'
;MLWVDFSFYESNVFYPVNIKVSTTKTTDNLNCKLGIYYALTGKIPPFVNGVSWETYFKTLKENLTTNDKDYYFLIINKDNPSDVFATSLKCLESILPNGNNLPFQAKWDNNRQIIQRDFVEVKEFLLGTFEQSLKLRADAYLHFRKYFYES
;
A
#
# COMPACT_ATOMS: atom_id res chain seq x y z
N MET A 1 2.15 3.73 -15.23
CA MET A 1 1.10 2.84 -14.67
C MET A 1 0.13 3.68 -13.89
N LEU A 2 -1.16 3.53 -14.16
CA LEU A 2 -2.22 4.09 -13.33
C LEU A 2 -2.15 3.44 -11.95
N TRP A 3 -2.44 4.19 -10.90
CA TRP A 3 -2.47 3.67 -9.52
C TRP A 3 -3.79 2.99 -9.18
N VAL A 4 -4.62 2.72 -10.19
CA VAL A 4 -5.98 2.20 -10.09
C VAL A 4 -6.22 1.42 -11.38
N ASP A 5 -6.86 0.25 -11.29
CA ASP A 5 -7.28 -0.51 -12.48
C ASP A 5 -8.66 -0.06 -12.96
N PHE A 6 -9.58 0.16 -12.02
CA PHE A 6 -10.86 0.82 -12.28
C PHE A 6 -11.33 1.61 -11.06
N SER A 7 -12.19 2.60 -11.30
CA SER A 7 -12.78 3.42 -10.25
C SER A 7 -14.22 3.74 -10.56
N PHE A 8 -14.99 4.03 -9.52
CA PHE A 8 -16.35 4.53 -9.66
C PHE A 8 -16.62 5.63 -8.64
N TYR A 9 -17.71 6.35 -8.86
CA TYR A 9 -18.23 7.33 -7.93
C TYR A 9 -19.56 6.86 -7.37
N GLU A 10 -19.72 7.00 -6.05
CA GLU A 10 -20.98 6.80 -5.37
C GLU A 10 -21.15 7.92 -4.35
N SER A 11 -22.30 8.61 -4.38
CA SER A 11 -22.58 9.75 -3.48
C SER A 11 -21.45 10.80 -3.44
N ASN A 12 -20.87 11.14 -4.61
CA ASN A 12 -19.71 12.04 -4.76
C ASN A 12 -18.41 11.57 -4.08
N VAL A 13 -18.33 10.32 -3.67
CA VAL A 13 -17.11 9.69 -3.15
C VAL A 13 -16.44 8.89 -4.27
N PHE A 14 -15.12 9.05 -4.39
CA PHE A 14 -14.30 8.31 -5.35
C PHE A 14 -13.83 6.99 -4.76
N TYR A 15 -14.04 5.88 -5.47
CA TYR A 15 -13.62 4.54 -5.03
C TYR A 15 -12.56 3.98 -5.98
N PRO A 16 -11.26 4.11 -5.65
CA PRO A 16 -10.19 3.51 -6.42
C PRO A 16 -10.03 2.02 -6.09
N VAL A 17 -10.01 1.17 -7.11
CA VAL A 17 -9.85 -0.28 -6.98
C VAL A 17 -8.64 -0.80 -7.77
N ASN A 18 -7.86 -1.67 -7.15
CA ASN A 18 -6.81 -2.44 -7.81
C ASN A 18 -7.19 -3.93 -7.85
N ILE A 19 -6.99 -4.56 -9.00
CA ILE A 19 -7.24 -5.98 -9.20
C ILE A 19 -5.93 -6.73 -8.98
N LYS A 20 -5.99 -7.75 -8.11
CA LYS A 20 -4.86 -8.63 -7.82
C LYS A 20 -5.25 -10.04 -8.21
N VAL A 21 -4.60 -10.56 -9.24
CA VAL A 21 -4.73 -11.96 -9.63
C VAL A 21 -3.56 -12.73 -9.03
N SER A 22 -3.82 -13.62 -8.08
CA SER A 22 -2.78 -14.27 -7.27
C SER A 22 -3.14 -15.71 -6.91
N THR A 23 -2.16 -16.55 -6.57
CA THR A 23 -2.42 -17.85 -5.94
C THR A 23 -2.76 -17.72 -4.44
N THR A 24 -2.72 -16.49 -3.90
CA THR A 24 -3.01 -16.07 -2.51
C THR A 24 -2.08 -16.62 -1.42
N LYS A 25 -1.30 -17.65 -1.74
CA LYS A 25 -0.40 -18.38 -0.84
C LYS A 25 0.94 -17.68 -0.59
N THR A 26 1.43 -16.93 -1.57
CA THR A 26 2.69 -16.16 -1.51
C THR A 26 2.41 -14.68 -1.32
N THR A 27 3.46 -13.91 -1.04
CA THR A 27 3.36 -12.46 -0.95
C THR A 27 3.31 -11.81 -2.34
N ASP A 28 2.45 -10.81 -2.49
CA ASP A 28 2.39 -9.94 -3.66
C ASP A 28 2.72 -8.51 -3.28
N ASN A 29 3.39 -7.80 -4.19
CA ASN A 29 3.59 -6.37 -4.01
C ASN A 29 2.28 -5.60 -4.22
N LEU A 30 1.92 -4.76 -3.25
CA LEU A 30 0.67 -4.03 -3.33
C LEU A 30 0.73 -2.90 -4.36
N ASN A 31 1.91 -2.35 -4.65
CA ASN A 31 2.12 -1.20 -5.55
C ASN A 31 1.19 -0.01 -5.21
N CYS A 32 0.89 0.19 -3.93
CA CYS A 32 -0.18 1.08 -3.47
C CYS A 32 0.31 2.43 -2.92
N LYS A 33 1.46 2.95 -3.37
CA LYS A 33 2.03 4.22 -2.86
C LYS A 33 1.00 5.36 -2.90
N LEU A 34 0.34 5.54 -4.04
CA LEU A 34 -0.69 6.58 -4.19
C LEU A 34 -1.98 6.24 -3.43
N GLY A 35 -2.28 4.94 -3.27
CA GLY A 35 -3.38 4.46 -2.43
C GLY A 35 -3.21 4.80 -0.95
N ILE A 36 -1.98 4.71 -0.41
CA ILE A 36 -1.66 5.14 0.96
C ILE A 36 -1.94 6.64 1.12
N TYR A 37 -1.52 7.47 0.16
CA TYR A 37 -1.82 8.90 0.19
C TYR A 37 -3.33 9.14 0.21
N TYR A 38 -4.09 8.49 -0.67
CA TYR A 38 -5.54 8.63 -0.72
C TYR A 38 -6.21 8.22 0.60
N ALA A 39 -5.87 7.03 1.13
CA ALA A 39 -6.45 6.50 2.36
C ALA A 39 -6.14 7.37 3.60
N LEU A 40 -4.94 7.96 3.69
CA LEU A 40 -4.52 8.74 4.85
C LEU A 40 -4.85 10.24 4.78
N THR A 41 -5.16 10.76 3.60
CA THR A 41 -5.47 12.19 3.40
C THR A 41 -6.90 12.46 2.96
N GLY A 42 -7.59 11.46 2.40
CA GLY A 42 -8.88 11.61 1.74
C GLY A 42 -8.83 12.39 0.43
N LYS A 43 -7.63 12.75 -0.07
CA LYS A 43 -7.42 13.59 -1.25
C LYS A 43 -6.88 12.78 -2.41
N ILE A 44 -7.34 13.09 -3.63
CA ILE A 44 -6.75 12.54 -4.85
C ILE A 44 -5.27 12.95 -4.90
N PRO A 45 -4.33 12.00 -5.06
CA PRO A 45 -2.91 12.29 -5.13
C PRO A 45 -2.61 13.34 -6.22
N PRO A 46 -1.96 14.47 -5.89
CA PRO A 46 -1.68 15.54 -6.86
C PRO A 46 -0.49 15.22 -7.78
N PHE A 47 -0.01 13.97 -7.77
CA PHE A 47 1.19 13.51 -8.46
C PHE A 47 1.03 12.08 -8.97
N VAL A 48 1.90 11.71 -9.91
CA VAL A 48 1.97 10.35 -10.45
C VAL A 48 2.89 9.45 -9.62
N ASN A 49 2.88 8.14 -9.90
CA ASN A 49 3.66 7.16 -9.13
C ASN A 49 5.18 7.41 -9.18
N GLY A 50 5.69 8.17 -10.15
CA GLY A 50 7.11 8.54 -10.27
C GLY A 50 7.57 9.69 -9.36
N VAL A 51 6.70 10.25 -8.52
CA VAL A 51 7.07 11.33 -7.59
C VAL A 51 8.24 10.93 -6.68
N SER A 52 9.15 11.88 -6.41
CA SER A 52 10.27 11.69 -5.50
C SER A 52 9.80 11.35 -4.09
N TRP A 53 10.65 10.67 -3.33
CA TRP A 53 10.34 10.33 -1.93
C TRP A 53 10.18 11.56 -1.05
N GLU A 54 11.03 12.57 -1.23
CA GLU A 54 10.96 13.82 -0.50
C GLU A 54 9.62 14.53 -0.71
N THR A 55 9.22 14.74 -1.98
CA THR A 55 7.94 15.38 -2.30
C THR A 55 6.77 14.54 -1.78
N TYR A 56 6.81 13.22 -1.97
CA TYR A 56 5.77 12.33 -1.48
C TYR A 56 5.57 12.42 0.04
N PHE A 57 6.65 12.30 0.83
CA PHE A 57 6.55 12.33 2.28
C PHE A 57 6.16 13.70 2.81
N LYS A 58 6.71 14.78 2.24
CA LYS A 58 6.33 16.15 2.60
C LYS A 58 4.83 16.37 2.38
N THR A 59 4.36 16.11 1.16
CA THR A 59 2.95 16.35 0.82
C THR A 59 2.01 15.41 1.57
N LEU A 60 2.41 14.15 1.82
CA LEU A 60 1.64 13.23 2.67
C LEU A 60 1.48 13.81 4.09
N LYS A 61 2.59 14.20 4.73
CA LYS A 61 2.61 14.73 6.09
C LYS A 61 1.74 15.98 6.24
N GLU A 62 1.85 16.92 5.30
CA GLU A 62 1.08 18.17 5.29
C GLU A 62 -0.43 17.96 5.13
N ASN A 63 -0.86 16.83 4.55
CA ASN A 63 -2.26 16.57 4.23
C ASN A 63 -2.90 15.45 5.07
N LEU A 64 -2.18 14.88 6.04
CA LEU A 64 -2.73 13.86 6.94
C LEU A 64 -3.96 14.40 7.66
N THR A 65 -5.08 13.68 7.55
CA THR A 65 -6.32 14.06 8.21
C THR A 65 -7.21 12.83 8.43
N THR A 66 -7.91 12.77 9.55
CA THR A 66 -8.92 11.75 9.81
C THR A 66 -9.97 11.77 8.70
N ASN A 67 -10.24 10.61 8.12
CA ASN A 67 -11.18 10.47 6.99
C ASN A 67 -11.67 9.03 6.84
N ASP A 68 -12.75 8.86 6.08
CA ASP A 68 -13.41 7.59 5.76
C ASP A 68 -12.98 6.98 4.41
N LYS A 69 -12.12 7.66 3.64
CA LYS A 69 -11.70 7.25 2.29
C LYS A 69 -10.71 6.10 2.34
N ASP A 70 -10.74 5.23 1.35
CA ASP A 70 -9.86 4.06 1.32
C ASP A 70 -9.49 3.65 -0.12
N TYR A 71 -8.50 2.78 -0.22
CA TYR A 71 -8.02 2.19 -1.44
C TYR A 71 -8.30 0.69 -1.44
N TYR A 72 -9.07 0.24 -2.42
CA TYR A 72 -9.66 -1.08 -2.41
C TYR A 72 -8.88 -2.06 -3.29
N PHE A 73 -8.94 -3.33 -2.92
CA PHE A 73 -8.40 -4.43 -3.67
C PHE A 73 -9.50 -5.43 -3.99
N LEU A 74 -9.58 -5.84 -5.25
CA LEU A 74 -10.34 -7.01 -5.69
C LEU A 74 -9.34 -8.14 -5.95
N ILE A 75 -9.39 -9.19 -5.15
CA ILE A 75 -8.48 -10.33 -5.25
C ILE A 75 -9.21 -11.45 -5.99
N ILE A 76 -8.57 -11.98 -7.02
CA ILE A 76 -9.03 -13.15 -7.79
C ILE A 76 -7.99 -14.25 -7.62
N ASN A 77 -8.42 -15.39 -7.08
CA ASN A 77 -7.55 -16.55 -6.92
C ASN A 77 -7.31 -17.24 -8.28
N LYS A 78 -6.04 -17.35 -8.69
CA LYS A 78 -5.62 -18.01 -9.94
C LYS A 78 -5.94 -19.50 -9.96
N ASP A 79 -5.82 -20.16 -8.82
CA ASP A 79 -6.00 -21.60 -8.69
C ASP A 79 -7.49 -21.96 -8.63
N ASN A 80 -8.33 -21.02 -8.17
CA ASN A 80 -9.79 -21.16 -8.09
C ASN A 80 -10.45 -19.81 -8.44
N PRO A 81 -10.75 -19.52 -9.71
CA PRO A 81 -11.31 -18.23 -10.12
C PRO A 81 -12.68 -17.87 -9.54
N SER A 82 -13.38 -18.81 -8.90
CA SER A 82 -14.60 -18.55 -8.13
C SER A 82 -14.32 -18.02 -6.71
N ASP A 83 -13.10 -18.20 -6.20
CA ASP A 83 -12.62 -17.58 -4.96
C ASP A 83 -12.19 -16.15 -5.26
N VAL A 84 -13.14 -15.24 -5.08
CA VAL A 84 -12.99 -13.80 -5.27
C VAL A 84 -13.40 -13.11 -3.98
N PHE A 85 -12.57 -12.19 -3.51
CA PHE A 85 -12.90 -11.38 -2.33
C PHE A 85 -12.35 -9.96 -2.48
N ALA A 86 -12.94 -9.05 -1.70
CA ALA A 86 -12.53 -7.67 -1.66
C ALA A 86 -12.06 -7.28 -0.26
N THR A 87 -11.10 -6.38 -0.20
CA THR A 87 -10.62 -5.75 1.03
C THR A 87 -10.12 -4.34 0.70
N SER A 88 -9.58 -3.63 1.68
CA SER A 88 -9.06 -2.27 1.51
C SER A 88 -7.82 -2.04 2.36
N LEU A 89 -7.01 -1.02 2.03
CA LEU A 89 -5.77 -0.74 2.76
C LEU A 89 -5.98 -0.61 4.27
N LYS A 90 -7.03 0.09 4.71
CA LYS A 90 -7.30 0.26 6.15
C LYS A 90 -7.77 -1.03 6.83
N CYS A 91 -8.36 -1.95 6.05
CA CYS A 91 -8.96 -3.17 6.56
C CYS A 91 -8.05 -4.41 6.51
N LEU A 92 -6.87 -4.32 5.89
CA LEU A 92 -5.91 -5.42 5.82
C LEU A 92 -5.49 -5.88 7.22
N GLU A 93 -5.54 -7.18 7.50
CA GLU A 93 -5.06 -7.75 8.75
C GLU A 93 -3.53 -7.75 8.82
N SER A 94 -2.86 -8.10 7.73
CA SER A 94 -1.41 -8.33 7.70
C SER A 94 -0.77 -7.80 6.43
N ILE A 95 0.17 -6.87 6.59
CA ILE A 95 1.13 -6.42 5.57
C ILE A 95 2.55 -6.67 6.06
N LEU A 96 3.47 -6.93 5.13
CA LEU A 96 4.85 -7.29 5.40
C LEU A 96 5.78 -6.30 4.72
N PRO A 97 6.89 -5.90 5.36
CA PRO A 97 7.81 -4.96 4.75
C PRO A 97 8.50 -5.54 3.51
N ASN A 98 8.87 -4.66 2.58
CA ASN A 98 9.56 -5.04 1.34
C ASN A 98 10.58 -3.97 0.90
N GLY A 99 11.86 -4.20 1.19
CA GLY A 99 12.96 -3.32 0.78
C GLY A 99 13.22 -3.29 -0.72
N ASN A 100 12.84 -4.33 -1.47
CA ASN A 100 13.07 -4.41 -2.91
C ASN A 100 12.01 -3.62 -3.68
N ASN A 101 10.73 -3.76 -3.29
CA ASN A 101 9.62 -3.09 -3.94
C ASN A 101 8.70 -2.41 -2.90
N LEU A 102 8.70 -1.07 -2.88
CA LEU A 102 7.88 -0.29 -1.94
C LEU A 102 6.41 -0.27 -2.36
N PRO A 103 5.49 0.04 -1.43
CA PRO A 103 5.73 0.36 -0.01
C PRO A 103 5.85 -0.87 0.90
N PHE A 104 5.16 -1.96 0.57
CA PHE A 104 5.12 -3.23 1.30
C PHE A 104 4.38 -4.28 0.45
N GLN A 105 4.37 -5.52 0.92
CA GLN A 105 3.72 -6.66 0.30
C GLN A 105 2.68 -7.30 1.24
N ALA A 106 1.77 -8.11 0.71
CA ALA A 106 0.82 -8.87 1.52
C ALA A 106 0.64 -10.27 0.99
N LYS A 107 0.38 -11.21 1.90
CA LYS A 107 -0.14 -12.54 1.56
C LYS A 107 -1.66 -12.49 1.66
N TRP A 108 -2.35 -12.69 0.55
CA TRP A 108 -3.80 -12.45 0.47
C TRP A 108 -4.62 -13.39 1.34
N ASP A 109 -4.17 -14.64 1.55
CA ASP A 109 -4.86 -15.56 2.47
C ASP A 109 -4.94 -15.04 3.91
N ASN A 110 -3.97 -14.23 4.33
CA ASN A 110 -3.95 -13.61 5.66
C ASN A 110 -4.82 -12.35 5.74
N ASN A 111 -5.52 -11.95 4.66
CA ASN A 111 -6.24 -10.69 4.56
C ASN A 111 -7.69 -10.87 4.09
N ARG A 112 -8.26 -12.04 4.36
CA ARG A 112 -9.65 -12.37 4.01
C ARG A 112 -10.66 -11.78 4.99
N GLN A 113 -10.23 -11.48 6.22
CA GLN A 113 -11.06 -10.84 7.23
C GLN A 113 -10.91 -9.31 7.14
N ILE A 114 -12.02 -8.61 7.38
CA ILE A 114 -12.05 -7.15 7.42
C ILE A 114 -11.74 -6.70 8.84
N ILE A 115 -10.57 -6.08 9.04
CA ILE A 115 -10.19 -5.54 10.33
C ILE A 115 -10.66 -4.09 10.43
N GLN A 116 -11.44 -3.79 11.47
CA GLN A 116 -11.82 -2.42 11.80
C GLN A 116 -10.72 -1.79 12.64
N ARG A 117 -10.26 -0.61 12.24
CA ARG A 117 -9.25 0.19 12.94
C ARG A 117 -9.69 1.65 12.96
N ASP A 118 -9.35 2.36 14.03
CA ASP A 118 -9.45 3.80 14.01
C ASP A 118 -8.34 4.43 13.13
N PHE A 119 -8.44 5.74 12.89
CA PHE A 119 -7.49 6.42 12.01
C PHE A 119 -6.05 6.42 12.56
N VAL A 120 -5.87 6.45 13.89
CA VAL A 120 -4.55 6.42 14.52
C VAL A 120 -3.90 5.05 14.29
N GLU A 121 -4.65 3.98 14.55
CA GLU A 121 -4.23 2.60 14.33
C GLU A 121 -3.92 2.32 12.85
N VAL A 122 -4.77 2.78 11.93
CA VAL A 122 -4.52 2.69 10.48
C VAL A 122 -3.22 3.37 10.10
N LYS A 123 -3.00 4.59 10.59
CA LYS A 123 -1.80 5.37 10.28
C LYS A 123 -0.55 4.67 10.80
N GLU A 124 -0.57 4.17 12.03
CA GLU A 124 0.53 3.43 12.63
C GLU A 124 0.82 2.12 11.89
N PHE A 125 -0.23 1.37 11.53
CA PHE A 125 -0.13 0.14 10.74
C PHE A 125 0.52 0.39 9.37
N LEU A 126 -0.02 1.32 8.58
CA LEU A 126 0.46 1.58 7.22
C LEU A 126 1.84 2.24 7.22
N LEU A 127 2.04 3.30 8.01
CA LEU A 127 3.30 4.05 8.01
C LEU A 127 4.41 3.29 8.74
N GLY A 128 4.09 2.53 9.79
CA GLY A 128 5.05 1.69 10.51
C GLY A 128 5.62 0.58 9.62
N THR A 129 4.79 -0.14 8.87
CA THR A 129 5.31 -1.13 7.90
C THR A 129 6.06 -0.48 6.73
N PHE A 130 5.62 0.70 6.30
CA PHE A 130 6.32 1.44 5.25
C PHE A 130 7.72 1.89 5.74
N GLU A 131 7.84 2.39 6.96
CA GLU A 131 9.13 2.73 7.58
C GLU A 131 10.08 1.52 7.60
N GLN A 132 9.60 0.35 8.03
CA GLN A 132 10.40 -0.88 8.03
C GLN A 132 10.89 -1.23 6.61
N SER A 133 10.07 -1.03 5.59
CA SER A 133 10.45 -1.27 4.20
C SER A 133 11.51 -0.28 3.68
N LEU A 134 11.44 0.98 4.12
CA LEU A 134 12.46 1.99 3.83
C LEU A 134 13.79 1.62 4.47
N LYS A 135 13.76 1.16 5.73
CA LYS A 135 14.95 0.66 6.43
C LYS A 135 15.62 -0.49 5.68
N LEU A 136 14.85 -1.50 5.26
CA LEU A 136 15.39 -2.63 4.48
C LEU A 136 16.08 -2.19 3.18
N ARG A 137 15.54 -1.16 2.50
CA ARG A 137 16.19 -0.61 1.29
C ARG A 137 17.47 0.15 1.63
N ALA A 138 17.46 0.92 2.71
CA ALA A 138 18.65 1.63 3.16
C ALA A 138 19.76 0.63 3.56
N ASP A 139 19.41 -0.46 4.25
CA ASP A 139 20.36 -1.51 4.66
C ASP A 139 21.07 -2.15 3.45
N ALA A 140 20.33 -2.42 2.35
CA ALA A 140 20.93 -2.90 1.11
C ALA A 140 21.97 -1.92 0.53
N TYR A 141 21.69 -0.62 0.56
CA TYR A 141 22.64 0.42 0.17
C TYR A 141 23.86 0.47 1.09
N LEU A 142 23.66 0.38 2.41
CA LEU A 142 24.75 0.36 3.40
C LEU A 142 25.65 -0.86 3.23
N HIS A 143 25.08 -2.04 2.97
CA HIS A 143 25.87 -3.24 2.67
C HIS A 143 26.69 -3.06 1.39
N PHE A 144 26.11 -2.50 0.33
CA PHE A 144 26.87 -2.21 -0.89
C PHE A 144 28.03 -1.26 -0.62
N ARG A 145 27.81 -0.18 0.13
CA ARG A 145 28.87 0.75 0.54
C ARG A 145 30.00 0.04 1.30
N LYS A 146 29.65 -0.77 2.30
CA LYS A 146 30.58 -1.52 3.13
C LYS A 146 31.50 -2.45 2.32
N TYR A 147 30.97 -3.15 1.31
CA TYR A 147 31.75 -4.15 0.57
C TYR A 147 32.48 -3.61 -0.66
N PHE A 148 32.06 -2.45 -1.21
CA PHE A 148 32.58 -1.93 -2.48
C PHE A 148 33.25 -0.56 -2.39
N TYR A 149 33.09 0.18 -1.29
CA TYR A 149 33.64 1.54 -1.14
C TYR A 149 34.35 1.81 0.20
N GLU A 150 34.52 0.79 1.05
CA GLU A 150 35.37 0.90 2.24
C GLU A 150 36.74 0.28 1.96
N SER A 151 37.71 1.16 1.76
CA SER A 151 39.15 0.97 1.97
C SER A 151 39.64 2.09 2.87
#